data_AF-A0A519UFF0-F1
#
_entry.id   AF-A0A519UFF0-F1
#
_cell.length_a   1.000
_cell.length_b   1.000
_cell.length_c   1.000
_cell.angle_alpha   90.00
_cell.angle_beta   90.00
_cell.angle_gamma   90.00
#
_symmetry.space_group_name_H-M   'P 1'
#
loop_
_entity.id
_entity.type
_entity.pdbx_description
1 polymer ?
#
loop_
_entity_poly.entity_id
_entity_poly.type
_entity_poly.pdbx_seq_one_letter_code
_entity_poly.pdbx_strand_id
1 'polypeptide(L)'
;LKNPLRNQAAPGLDDGLNKSGMAWFNELRLTEFDERGGWAATARMNAKLADFGDLNVSGSKTTIGFGSLEKRVSERSRKDDMFIDVSSSMELGKFFPKKSGIKIPFFVSYSNQTGTPQFDPRTQDVELKNAINNVPKIVRDSILNYAQDRTVRSSFNFTNVRKERTDDKPVRLWDVENFNVSYGSTAFTFKDFIVESNIQRTYRGSLAYNYSAPAKNYQPFSKVIKSNMLSILKDFNFSLRPNSILFRLDADRFYSENNLRNNDPNNYIPINTTFNKNFLITRVYGIGWLLTNSLKMNFDATNYSIIDEPEGRINGLKRDTLWQNLKTLGRTTDYNHSVNIDYTLPINKLPGLDWIDVVTRYGTNFTWQTEPLATLRNPTINLGNTIQNSRVIQINPDLRFSSLYSKFGFIRRSNAPDSKASGFAKAMIKLLTSVQSIGMAYTETRGIFLPGYMPTTNYFGLENATGAPGLGFVFGSQSDSRFRALQNGWLTRDTLQNQLYINTLLEDLSVTGIMEPVRDLRISLFANRRQNFNFSTNFRY
;
A
#
# COMPACT_ATOMS: atom_id res chain seq x y z
N LEU A 1 -42.32 40.48 -33.84
CA LEU A 1 -43.06 41.58 -33.19
C LEU A 1 -44.46 41.09 -32.89
N LYS A 2 -44.83 40.92 -31.61
CA LYS A 2 -46.24 40.69 -31.26
C LYS A 2 -46.87 42.06 -31.05
N ASN A 3 -47.99 42.32 -31.72
CA ASN A 3 -48.81 43.49 -31.43
C ASN A 3 -49.36 43.33 -30.00
N PRO A 4 -49.17 44.29 -29.08
CA PRO A 4 -49.80 44.21 -27.76
C PRO A 4 -51.34 44.12 -27.90
N LEU A 5 -52.00 43.49 -26.93
CA LEU A 5 -53.45 43.38 -26.90
C LEU A 5 -54.06 44.76 -26.65
N ARG A 6 -55.02 45.16 -27.50
CA ARG A 6 -55.66 46.48 -27.49
C ARG A 6 -56.22 46.81 -26.10
N ASN A 7 -55.70 47.87 -25.48
CA ASN A 7 -56.18 48.35 -24.19
C ASN A 7 -57.48 49.16 -24.40
N GLN A 8 -58.61 48.63 -23.93
CA GLN A 8 -59.93 49.27 -24.08
C GLN A 8 -60.06 50.61 -23.32
N ALA A 9 -59.19 50.89 -22.35
CA ALA A 9 -59.22 52.11 -21.55
C ALA A 9 -58.58 53.34 -22.24
N ALA A 10 -57.86 53.16 -23.36
CA ALA A 10 -57.21 54.25 -24.10
C ALA A 10 -57.25 53.99 -25.62
N PRO A 11 -58.41 54.15 -26.28
CA PRO A 11 -58.64 53.71 -27.66
C PRO A 11 -57.89 54.50 -28.74
N GLY A 12 -57.14 55.55 -28.39
CA GLY A 12 -56.46 56.45 -29.33
C GLY A 12 -54.96 56.18 -29.56
N LEU A 13 -54.33 55.29 -28.79
CA LEU A 13 -52.87 55.06 -28.84
C LEU A 13 -52.45 53.70 -29.44
N ASP A 14 -53.40 52.80 -29.69
CA ASP A 14 -53.17 51.50 -30.32
C ASP A 14 -54.33 51.19 -31.29
N ASP A 15 -54.01 51.10 -32.58
CA ASP A 15 -54.99 50.91 -33.64
C ASP A 15 -55.44 49.45 -33.78
N GLY A 16 -54.83 48.51 -33.05
CA GLY A 16 -55.24 47.10 -33.02
C GLY A 16 -55.08 46.35 -34.33
N LEU A 17 -54.42 46.95 -35.34
CA LEU A 17 -54.20 46.34 -36.65
C LEU A 17 -52.93 45.49 -36.64
N ASN A 18 -52.93 44.38 -37.37
CA ASN A 18 -51.73 43.55 -37.54
C ASN A 18 -50.60 44.38 -38.15
N LYS A 19 -49.55 44.64 -37.36
CA LYS A 19 -48.34 45.32 -37.82
C LYS A 19 -47.37 44.30 -38.39
N SER A 20 -47.10 44.36 -39.69
CA SER A 20 -46.02 43.63 -40.35
C SER A 20 -44.83 44.57 -40.55
N GLY A 21 -43.63 44.08 -40.25
CA GLY A 21 -42.40 44.85 -40.42
C GLY A 21 -41.23 43.90 -40.63
N MET A 22 -40.35 44.24 -41.55
CA MET A 22 -39.12 43.49 -41.83
C MET A 22 -37.96 44.15 -41.11
N ALA A 23 -37.51 43.54 -40.01
CA ALA A 23 -36.35 44.00 -39.25
C ALA A 23 -35.09 43.32 -39.79
N TRP A 24 -34.22 44.12 -40.39
CA TRP A 24 -32.89 43.67 -40.81
C TRP A 24 -31.91 43.95 -39.68
N PHE A 25 -31.32 42.90 -39.10
CA PHE A 25 -30.22 43.02 -38.17
C PHE A 25 -28.93 42.85 -38.96
N ASN A 26 -28.03 43.83 -38.86
CA ASN A 26 -26.75 43.78 -39.57
C ASN A 26 -25.73 42.92 -38.80
N GLU A 27 -25.08 43.49 -37.79
CA GLU A 27 -24.05 42.82 -37.00
C GLU A 27 -24.24 43.13 -35.52
N LEU A 28 -24.20 42.09 -34.68
CA LEU A 28 -24.12 42.21 -33.23
C LEU A 28 -22.68 41.90 -32.81
N ARG A 29 -21.86 42.95 -32.65
CA ARG A 29 -20.47 42.83 -32.23
C ARG A 29 -20.25 43.48 -30.87
N LEU A 30 -19.41 42.84 -30.06
CA LEU A 30 -18.89 43.44 -28.83
C LEU A 30 -17.71 44.34 -29.23
N THR A 31 -17.75 45.59 -28.81
CA THR A 31 -16.67 46.57 -29.04
C THR A 31 -15.98 46.93 -27.72
N GLU A 32 -14.76 47.48 -27.79
CA GLU A 32 -14.02 47.98 -26.62
C GLU A 32 -13.72 46.92 -25.55
N PHE A 33 -12.84 45.97 -25.89
CA PHE A 33 -12.35 45.00 -24.92
C PHE A 33 -11.58 45.70 -23.79
N ASP A 34 -11.70 45.17 -22.58
CA ASP A 34 -10.94 45.66 -21.43
C ASP A 34 -9.44 45.36 -21.62
N GLU A 35 -8.67 46.41 -21.94
CA GLU A 35 -7.22 46.34 -22.14
C GLU A 35 -6.43 46.54 -20.82
N ARG A 36 -7.10 46.55 -19.66
CA ARG A 36 -6.42 46.68 -18.36
C ARG A 36 -5.36 45.58 -18.20
N GLY A 37 -4.11 46.01 -18.05
CA GLY A 37 -2.99 45.13 -17.72
C GLY A 37 -3.04 44.69 -16.25
N GLY A 38 -2.53 43.49 -15.99
CA GLY A 38 -2.25 43.03 -14.62
C GLY A 38 -0.75 43.00 -14.34
N TRP A 39 -0.39 42.94 -13.07
CA TRP A 39 0.98 42.72 -12.64
C TRP A 39 1.09 41.46 -11.79
N ALA A 40 2.30 40.93 -11.74
CA ALA A 40 2.66 39.84 -10.85
C ALA A 40 3.94 40.20 -10.10
N ALA A 41 3.95 39.91 -8.80
CA ALA A 41 5.15 39.98 -7.99
C ALA A 41 5.35 38.63 -7.32
N THR A 42 6.57 38.10 -7.40
CA THR A 42 6.95 36.88 -6.70
C THR A 42 8.19 37.15 -5.88
N ALA A 43 8.16 36.80 -4.60
CA ALA A 43 9.29 36.89 -3.69
C ALA A 43 9.59 35.50 -3.14
N ARG A 44 10.86 35.14 -3.08
CA ARG A 44 11.32 33.86 -2.52
C ARG A 44 12.54 34.13 -1.65
N MET A 45 12.54 33.58 -0.45
CA MET A 45 13.63 33.63 0.50
C MET A 45 13.93 32.20 0.93
N ASN A 46 15.20 31.78 0.83
CA ASN A 46 15.67 30.51 1.35
C ASN A 46 16.82 30.82 2.31
N ALA A 47 16.72 30.35 3.54
CA ALA A 47 17.73 30.55 4.58
C ALA A 47 18.17 29.18 5.12
N LYS A 48 19.47 28.91 5.11
CA LYS A 48 20.07 27.67 5.64
C LYS A 48 20.77 27.96 6.97
N LEU A 49 20.35 27.26 8.02
CA LEU A 49 20.90 27.36 9.37
C LEU A 49 21.93 26.24 9.60
N ALA A 50 23.06 26.30 8.89
CA ALA A 50 24.15 25.32 8.95
C ALA A 50 23.64 23.85 8.82
N ASP A 51 23.86 23.05 9.87
CA ASP A 51 23.46 21.65 10.00
C ASP A 51 22.09 21.45 10.71
N PHE A 52 21.47 22.55 11.17
CA PHE A 52 20.25 22.50 11.97
C PHE A 52 19.00 22.44 11.10
N GLY A 53 18.92 23.22 10.03
CA GLY A 53 17.73 23.25 9.20
C GLY A 53 17.73 24.29 8.08
N ASP A 54 16.63 24.33 7.35
CA ASP A 54 16.33 25.30 6.31
C ASP A 54 14.95 25.93 6.52
N LEU A 55 14.82 27.19 6.09
CA LEU A 55 13.58 27.95 6.07
C LEU A 55 13.37 28.48 4.66
N ASN A 56 12.25 28.09 4.05
CA ASN A 56 11.84 28.54 2.73
C ASN A 56 10.55 29.33 2.87
N VAL A 57 10.56 30.55 2.37
CA VAL A 57 9.40 31.45 2.33
C VAL A 57 9.20 31.84 0.87
N SER A 58 8.00 31.61 0.36
CA SER A 58 7.61 32.05 -0.97
C SER A 58 6.29 32.81 -0.89
N GLY A 59 6.22 33.92 -1.60
CA GLY A 59 5.03 34.74 -1.73
C GLY A 59 4.84 35.12 -3.18
N SER A 60 3.60 35.07 -3.65
CA SER A 60 3.26 35.60 -4.96
C SER A 60 1.93 36.32 -4.91
N LYS A 61 1.84 37.43 -5.65
CA LYS A 61 0.61 38.15 -5.89
C LYS A 61 0.45 38.41 -7.38
N THR A 62 -0.73 38.10 -7.92
CA THR A 62 -1.08 38.35 -9.32
C THR A 62 -2.42 39.04 -9.38
N THR A 63 -2.51 40.17 -10.07
CA THR A 63 -3.78 40.89 -10.20
C THR A 63 -4.59 40.44 -11.40
N ILE A 64 -5.86 40.86 -11.41
CA ILE A 64 -6.77 40.74 -12.55
C ILE A 64 -6.09 41.27 -13.82
N GLY A 65 -6.27 40.58 -14.94
CA GLY A 65 -5.68 40.90 -16.24
C GLY A 65 -4.27 40.33 -16.47
N PHE A 66 -3.60 39.80 -15.44
CA PHE A 66 -2.29 39.18 -15.61
C PHE A 66 -2.39 37.83 -16.34
N GLY A 67 -1.46 37.59 -17.26
CA GLY A 67 -1.39 36.39 -18.09
C GLY A 67 -0.13 36.39 -18.95
N SER A 68 0.18 35.24 -19.53
CA SER A 68 1.26 35.11 -20.52
C SER A 68 0.85 35.70 -21.88
N LEU A 69 1.80 36.00 -22.75
CA LEU A 69 1.57 36.77 -23.98
C LEU A 69 0.64 36.06 -24.97
N GLU A 70 0.62 34.73 -24.95
CA GLU A 70 -0.21 33.88 -25.80
C GLU A 70 -1.69 33.82 -25.36
N LYS A 71 -2.02 34.28 -24.14
CA LYS A 71 -3.40 34.24 -23.63
C LYS A 71 -4.29 35.28 -24.30
N ARG A 72 -5.44 34.83 -24.80
CA ARG A 72 -6.50 35.72 -25.32
C ARG A 72 -7.13 36.52 -24.18
N VAL A 73 -7.77 37.65 -24.49
CA VAL A 73 -8.42 38.53 -23.49
C VAL A 73 -9.43 37.78 -22.61
N SER A 74 -10.15 36.80 -23.18
CA SER A 74 -11.08 35.94 -22.44
C SER A 74 -10.42 34.94 -21.47
N GLU A 75 -9.14 34.62 -21.68
CA GLU A 75 -8.38 33.61 -20.93
C GLU A 75 -7.46 34.22 -19.86
N ARG A 76 -7.35 35.56 -19.82
CA ARG A 76 -6.61 36.29 -18.78
C ARG A 76 -7.28 36.12 -17.42
N SER A 77 -6.48 36.19 -16.35
CA SER A 77 -7.02 35.99 -14.99
C SER A 77 -8.07 37.05 -14.66
N ARG A 78 -9.23 36.60 -14.15
CA ARG A 78 -10.29 37.46 -13.59
C ARG A 78 -10.29 37.43 -12.06
N LYS A 79 -9.17 37.05 -11.45
CA LYS A 79 -9.00 36.95 -9.99
C LYS A 79 -7.71 37.65 -9.56
N ASP A 80 -7.76 38.33 -8.43
CA ASP A 80 -6.57 38.76 -7.69
C ASP A 80 -6.17 37.61 -6.76
N ASP A 81 -5.10 36.92 -7.11
CA ASP A 81 -4.60 35.76 -6.37
C ASP A 81 -3.40 36.17 -5.52
N MET A 82 -3.48 35.86 -4.23
CA MET A 82 -2.40 36.00 -3.27
C MET A 82 -2.05 34.63 -2.70
N PHE A 83 -0.79 34.26 -2.78
CA PHE A 83 -0.24 33.00 -2.29
C PHE A 83 0.92 33.30 -1.35
N ILE A 84 0.90 32.67 -0.17
CA ILE A 84 1.99 32.70 0.80
C ILE A 84 2.24 31.26 1.21
N ASP A 85 3.49 30.83 1.15
CA ASP A 85 3.94 29.51 1.59
C ASP A 85 5.21 29.65 2.40
N VAL A 86 5.20 29.05 3.58
CA VAL A 86 6.30 29.01 4.53
C VAL A 86 6.52 27.55 4.86
N SER A 87 7.74 27.05 4.64
CA SER A 87 8.13 25.71 5.03
C SER A 87 9.49 25.72 5.71
N SER A 88 9.67 24.80 6.66
CA SER A 88 10.95 24.64 7.34
C SER A 88 11.20 23.19 7.67
N SER A 89 12.42 22.74 7.39
CA SER A 89 12.93 21.42 7.79
C SER A 89 14.01 21.63 8.85
N MET A 90 13.91 20.93 9.98
CA MET A 90 14.81 21.05 11.12
C MET A 90 15.22 19.67 11.63
N GLU A 91 16.48 19.51 12.05
CA GLU A 91 16.98 18.32 12.74
C GLU A 91 17.09 18.64 14.25
N LEU A 92 15.98 18.44 14.98
CA LEU A 92 15.92 18.72 16.42
C LEU A 92 16.83 17.80 17.24
N GLY A 93 17.33 16.70 16.65
CA GLY A 93 18.34 15.83 17.24
C GLY A 93 19.65 16.55 17.56
N LYS A 94 19.98 17.64 16.85
CA LYS A 94 21.20 18.44 17.05
C LYS A 94 21.25 19.15 18.42
N PHE A 95 20.13 19.29 19.13
CA PHE A 95 20.11 19.83 20.51
C PHE A 95 20.68 18.85 21.54
N PHE A 96 20.80 17.57 21.19
CA PHE A 96 21.37 16.55 22.08
C PHE A 96 22.87 16.32 21.79
N PRO A 97 23.65 15.85 22.77
CA PRO A 97 25.06 15.51 22.55
C PRO A 97 25.21 14.45 21.45
N LYS A 98 26.22 14.57 20.58
CA LYS A 98 26.47 13.62 19.46
C LYS A 98 26.52 12.14 19.89
N LYS A 99 26.97 11.85 21.12
CA LYS A 99 27.04 10.49 21.68
C LYS A 99 25.66 9.84 21.91
N SER A 100 24.58 10.63 22.01
CA SER A 100 23.23 10.12 22.24
C SER A 100 22.65 9.40 21.02
N GLY A 101 23.14 9.71 19.81
CA GLY A 101 22.67 9.13 18.56
C GLY A 101 21.21 9.50 18.21
N ILE A 102 20.60 10.46 18.91
CA ILE A 102 19.19 10.80 18.72
C ILE A 102 19.01 11.59 17.41
N LYS A 103 18.14 11.09 16.53
CA LYS A 103 17.71 11.78 15.30
C LYS A 103 16.24 12.13 15.39
N ILE A 104 15.93 13.40 15.20
CA ILE A 104 14.57 13.96 15.23
C ILE A 104 14.40 14.91 14.03
N PRO A 105 14.19 14.36 12.81
CA PRO A 105 13.81 15.16 11.66
C PRO A 105 12.39 15.69 11.84
N PHE A 106 12.24 17.01 11.75
CA PHE A 106 10.98 17.73 11.88
C PHE A 106 10.76 18.60 10.64
N PHE A 107 9.56 18.55 10.09
CA PHE A 107 9.13 19.42 9.00
C PHE A 107 7.86 20.14 9.42
N VAL A 108 7.75 21.41 9.04
CA VAL A 108 6.53 22.20 9.21
C VAL A 108 6.29 23.02 7.95
N SER A 109 5.04 23.11 7.53
CA SER A 109 4.64 24.01 6.45
C SER A 109 3.29 24.68 6.72
N TYR A 110 3.16 25.89 6.19
CA TYR A 110 1.96 26.68 6.21
C TYR A 110 1.82 27.36 4.85
N SER A 111 0.69 27.15 4.19
CA SER A 111 0.35 27.76 2.92
C SER A 111 -1.04 28.38 3.00
N ASN A 112 -1.18 29.60 2.49
CA ASN A 112 -2.43 30.32 2.41
C ASN A 112 -2.56 30.91 0.99
N GLN A 113 -3.58 30.47 0.29
CA GLN A 113 -3.95 30.98 -1.02
C GLN A 113 -5.32 31.66 -0.91
N THR A 114 -5.40 32.91 -1.34
CA THR A 114 -6.64 33.68 -1.37
C THR A 114 -6.83 34.26 -2.77
N GLY A 115 -7.89 33.86 -3.45
CA GLY A 115 -8.32 34.39 -4.73
C GLY A 115 -9.54 35.28 -4.55
N THR A 116 -9.44 36.54 -4.95
CA THR A 116 -10.55 37.50 -4.92
C THR A 116 -11.06 37.70 -6.35
N PRO A 117 -12.29 37.32 -6.68
CA PRO A 117 -12.81 37.47 -8.04
C PRO A 117 -13.07 38.94 -8.39
N GLN A 118 -12.95 39.26 -9.69
CA GLN A 118 -13.27 40.59 -10.21
C GLN A 118 -14.75 40.94 -10.04
N PHE A 119 -15.64 39.98 -10.31
CA PHE A 119 -17.09 40.13 -10.26
C PHE A 119 -17.67 39.44 -9.03
N ASP A 120 -18.77 39.97 -8.49
CA ASP A 120 -19.49 39.34 -7.39
C ASP A 120 -20.06 37.98 -7.87
N PRO A 121 -19.74 36.86 -7.20
CA PRO A 121 -20.28 35.55 -7.58
C PRO A 121 -21.81 35.44 -7.54
N ARG A 122 -22.52 36.30 -6.78
CA ARG A 122 -23.98 36.37 -6.75
C ARG A 122 -24.56 37.11 -7.96
N THR A 123 -23.86 38.16 -8.38
CA THR A 123 -24.25 39.05 -9.48
C THR A 123 -23.04 39.23 -10.39
N GLN A 124 -22.90 38.33 -11.36
CA GLN A 124 -21.70 38.17 -12.20
C GLN A 124 -21.43 39.36 -13.13
N ASP A 125 -22.33 40.34 -13.14
CA ASP A 125 -22.29 41.60 -13.89
C ASP A 125 -21.73 42.78 -13.09
N VAL A 126 -21.68 42.68 -11.76
CA VAL A 126 -21.19 43.76 -10.87
C VAL A 126 -19.77 43.48 -10.40
N GLU A 127 -18.86 44.44 -10.57
CA GLU A 127 -17.51 44.34 -10.01
C GLU A 127 -17.57 44.28 -8.47
N LEU A 128 -16.91 43.28 -7.87
CA LEU A 128 -16.89 43.06 -6.42
C LEU A 128 -16.40 44.30 -5.66
N LYS A 129 -15.43 45.03 -6.25
CA LYS A 129 -14.91 46.28 -5.70
C LYS A 129 -16.01 47.33 -5.51
N ASN A 130 -16.94 47.44 -6.45
CA ASN A 130 -18.05 48.39 -6.36
C ASN A 130 -19.06 47.97 -5.29
N ALA A 131 -19.31 46.65 -5.16
CA ALA A 131 -20.20 46.10 -4.14
C ALA A 131 -19.71 46.35 -2.69
N ILE A 132 -18.38 46.42 -2.46
CA ILE A 132 -17.80 46.56 -1.11
C ILE A 132 -17.45 48.00 -0.69
N ASN A 133 -17.35 48.94 -1.63
CA ASN A 133 -16.85 50.29 -1.35
C ASN A 133 -17.83 51.15 -0.54
N ASN A 134 -19.16 50.99 -0.77
CA ASN A 134 -20.20 51.84 -0.19
C ASN A 134 -21.04 51.18 0.91
N VAL A 135 -20.55 50.08 1.50
CA VAL A 135 -21.27 49.32 2.55
C VAL A 135 -20.54 49.37 3.90
N PRO A 136 -21.27 49.26 5.03
CA PRO A 136 -20.67 49.16 6.36
C PRO A 136 -19.68 48.00 6.46
N LYS A 137 -18.68 48.10 7.35
CA LYS A 137 -17.62 47.09 7.51
C LYS A 137 -18.16 45.66 7.73
N ILE A 138 -19.21 45.51 8.53
CA ILE A 138 -19.85 44.22 8.81
C ILE A 138 -20.39 43.58 7.51
N VAL A 139 -21.03 44.40 6.67
CA VAL A 139 -21.58 43.96 5.38
C VAL A 139 -20.44 43.66 4.40
N ARG A 140 -19.39 44.49 4.37
CA ARG A 140 -18.18 44.24 3.58
C ARG A 140 -17.52 42.90 3.94
N ASP A 141 -17.33 42.63 5.22
CA ASP A 141 -16.70 41.39 5.69
C ASP A 141 -17.57 40.18 5.36
N SER A 142 -18.90 40.33 5.44
CA SER A 142 -19.84 39.31 4.96
C SER A 142 -19.72 39.07 3.45
N ILE A 143 -19.57 40.11 2.64
CA ILE A 143 -19.41 40.01 1.19
C ILE A 143 -18.12 39.28 0.83
N LEU A 144 -17.00 39.70 1.43
CA LEU A 144 -15.71 39.06 1.23
C LEU A 144 -15.70 37.60 1.72
N ASN A 145 -16.43 37.29 2.80
CA ASN A 145 -16.50 35.93 3.32
C ASN A 145 -17.08 34.94 2.31
N TYR A 146 -18.07 35.37 1.50
CA TYR A 146 -18.63 34.51 0.47
C TYR A 146 -17.95 34.63 -0.89
N ALA A 147 -17.41 35.80 -1.23
CA ALA A 147 -16.85 36.02 -2.56
C ALA A 147 -15.42 35.48 -2.71
N GLN A 148 -14.64 35.43 -1.63
CA GLN A 148 -13.24 35.01 -1.70
C GLN A 148 -13.07 33.49 -1.66
N ASP A 149 -12.30 32.99 -2.63
CA ASP A 149 -11.81 31.63 -2.63
C ASP A 149 -10.59 31.57 -1.71
N ARG A 150 -10.66 30.81 -0.63
CA ARG A 150 -9.54 30.70 0.32
C ARG A 150 -9.19 29.25 0.60
N THR A 151 -7.93 28.91 0.36
CA THR A 151 -7.34 27.61 0.69
C THR A 151 -6.24 27.82 1.71
N VAL A 152 -6.35 27.17 2.87
CA VAL A 152 -5.30 27.13 3.89
C VAL A 152 -4.84 25.70 4.06
N ARG A 153 -3.53 25.48 3.97
CA ARG A 153 -2.87 24.20 4.25
C ARG A 153 -1.88 24.42 5.38
N SER A 154 -1.92 23.55 6.37
CA SER A 154 -0.90 23.51 7.41
C SER A 154 -0.50 22.06 7.62
N SER A 155 0.80 21.81 7.74
CA SER A 155 1.28 20.48 8.04
C SER A 155 2.48 20.51 8.96
N PHE A 156 2.62 19.47 9.76
CA PHE A 156 3.85 19.20 10.47
C PHE A 156 4.08 17.70 10.54
N ASN A 157 5.35 17.29 10.54
CA ASN A 157 5.74 15.90 10.42
C ASN A 157 7.07 15.66 11.11
N PHE A 158 7.05 14.71 12.05
CA PHE A 158 8.21 14.02 12.59
C PHE A 158 8.42 12.75 11.78
N THR A 159 9.56 12.63 11.10
CA THR A 159 9.82 11.49 10.21
C THR A 159 10.96 10.66 10.75
N ASN A 160 10.69 9.37 11.01
CA ASN A 160 11.69 8.38 11.40
C ASN A 160 12.55 8.83 12.60
N VAL A 161 11.87 9.36 13.63
CA VAL A 161 12.46 9.70 14.92
C VAL A 161 12.97 8.42 15.55
N ARG A 162 14.28 8.36 15.81
CA ARG A 162 14.94 7.15 16.30
C ARG A 162 16.21 7.48 17.06
N LYS A 163 16.68 6.49 17.82
CA LYS A 163 18.01 6.50 18.41
C LYS A 163 18.94 5.62 17.57
N GLU A 164 19.99 6.21 17.02
CA GLU A 164 21.04 5.45 16.34
C GLU A 164 22.04 4.90 17.35
N ARG A 165 22.57 3.72 17.04
CA ARG A 165 23.57 3.05 17.86
C ARG A 165 24.92 3.73 17.66
N THR A 166 25.51 4.20 18.76
CA THR A 166 26.84 4.82 18.80
C THR A 166 27.91 3.92 19.43
N ASP A 167 27.51 2.81 20.05
CA ASP A 167 28.39 1.82 20.70
C ASP A 167 28.51 0.52 19.88
N ASP A 168 29.66 -0.17 19.94
CA ASP A 168 29.90 -1.49 19.29
C ASP A 168 29.24 -2.69 20.02
N LYS A 169 28.28 -2.43 20.92
CA LYS A 169 27.58 -3.50 21.66
C LYS A 169 26.68 -4.30 20.72
N PRO A 170 26.56 -5.63 20.92
CA PRO A 170 25.68 -6.47 20.08
C PRO A 170 24.22 -6.05 20.22
N VAL A 171 23.45 -6.16 19.13
CA VAL A 171 22.02 -5.84 19.09
C VAL A 171 21.24 -6.81 19.97
N ARG A 172 20.44 -6.27 20.88
CA ARG A 172 19.52 -7.03 21.74
C ARG A 172 18.08 -6.69 21.38
N LEU A 173 17.16 -7.58 21.75
CA LEU A 173 15.74 -7.43 21.44
C LEU A 173 15.12 -6.19 22.11
N TRP A 174 15.52 -5.89 23.34
CA TRP A 174 14.98 -4.77 24.12
C TRP A 174 15.71 -3.44 23.91
N ASP A 175 16.61 -3.36 22.94
CA ASP A 175 17.34 -2.13 22.62
C ASP A 175 16.37 -1.09 22.04
N VAL A 176 16.40 0.14 22.59
CA VAL A 176 15.55 1.25 22.14
C VAL A 176 15.92 1.69 20.72
N GLU A 177 17.16 1.43 20.30
CA GLU A 177 17.67 1.67 18.95
C GLU A 177 16.91 0.89 17.86
N ASN A 178 16.16 -0.16 18.24
CA ASN A 178 15.32 -0.92 17.31
C ASN A 178 14.01 -0.19 17.00
N PHE A 179 13.62 0.82 17.79
CA PHE A 179 12.37 1.55 17.59
C PHE A 179 12.57 2.79 16.72
N ASN A 180 11.60 3.04 15.84
CA ASN A 180 11.42 4.33 15.20
C ASN A 180 9.96 4.75 15.22
N VAL A 181 9.75 6.06 15.25
CA VAL A 181 8.43 6.67 15.34
C VAL A 181 8.32 7.75 14.27
N SER A 182 7.19 7.77 13.57
CA SER A 182 6.83 8.87 12.68
C SER A 182 5.44 9.37 13.05
N TYR A 183 5.25 10.68 13.02
CA TYR A 183 3.96 11.30 13.25
C TYR A 183 3.81 12.52 12.38
N GLY A 184 2.72 12.60 11.63
CA GLY A 184 2.40 13.75 10.78
C GLY A 184 0.95 14.14 10.90
N SER A 185 0.68 15.43 10.79
CA SER A 185 -0.66 15.97 10.67
C SER A 185 -0.70 16.99 9.55
N THR A 186 -1.72 16.88 8.71
CA THR A 186 -2.02 17.84 7.64
C THR A 186 -3.45 18.33 7.82
N ALA A 187 -3.64 19.64 7.90
CA ALA A 187 -4.94 20.27 7.89
C ALA A 187 -5.11 21.11 6.63
N PHE A 188 -6.22 20.91 5.95
CA PHE A 188 -6.65 21.63 4.77
C PHE A 188 -8.00 22.29 5.07
N THR A 189 -8.13 23.56 4.74
CA THR A 189 -9.39 24.30 4.87
C THR A 189 -9.64 25.04 3.59
N PHE A 190 -10.81 24.85 3.02
CA PHE A 190 -11.25 25.49 1.79
C PHE A 190 -12.60 26.16 2.00
N LYS A 191 -12.76 27.33 1.41
CA LYS A 191 -14.04 28.00 1.24
C LYS A 191 -14.05 28.74 -0.09
N ASP A 192 -15.21 28.83 -0.70
CA ASP A 192 -15.48 29.62 -1.91
C ASP A 192 -16.92 30.11 -1.85
N PHE A 193 -17.50 30.52 -2.98
CA PHE A 193 -18.89 30.94 -3.06
C PHE A 193 -19.91 29.84 -2.71
N ILE A 194 -19.65 28.59 -3.10
CA ILE A 194 -20.58 27.46 -3.00
C ILE A 194 -20.40 26.73 -1.66
N VAL A 195 -19.15 26.59 -1.22
CA VAL A 195 -18.71 25.86 -0.04
C VAL A 195 -18.41 26.87 1.05
N GLU A 196 -19.21 26.83 2.12
CA GLU A 196 -18.98 27.69 3.28
C GLU A 196 -17.70 27.29 4.02
N SER A 197 -17.50 25.99 4.20
CA SER A 197 -16.33 25.43 4.86
C SER A 197 -16.15 23.96 4.49
N ASN A 198 -15.00 23.64 3.91
CA ASN A 198 -14.50 22.28 3.75
C ASN A 198 -13.25 22.13 4.59
N ILE A 199 -13.32 21.33 5.65
CA ILE A 199 -12.18 21.08 6.55
C ILE A 199 -11.78 19.63 6.39
N GLN A 200 -10.52 19.40 6.04
CA GLN A 200 -9.93 18.07 5.96
C GLN A 200 -8.74 18.00 6.91
N ARG A 201 -8.64 16.91 7.66
CA ARG A 201 -7.55 16.64 8.59
C ARG A 201 -7.10 15.21 8.38
N THR A 202 -5.82 15.06 8.06
CA THR A 202 -5.16 13.75 8.01
C THR A 202 -4.16 13.67 9.14
N TYR A 203 -4.21 12.59 9.90
CA TYR A 203 -3.22 12.25 10.92
C TYR A 203 -2.61 10.92 10.52
N ARG A 204 -1.28 10.85 10.48
CA ARG A 204 -0.51 9.64 10.19
C ARG A 204 0.44 9.39 11.35
N GLY A 205 0.22 8.33 12.10
CA GLY A 205 1.15 7.82 13.09
C GLY A 205 1.76 6.52 12.59
N SER A 206 3.05 6.31 12.85
CA SER A 206 3.73 5.05 12.56
C SER A 206 4.67 4.73 13.71
N LEU A 207 4.58 3.50 14.21
CA LEU A 207 5.50 2.93 15.19
C LEU A 207 6.12 1.69 14.54
N ALA A 208 7.43 1.68 14.33
CA ALA A 208 8.12 0.50 13.84
C ALA A 208 9.18 0.01 14.84
N TYR A 209 9.31 -1.30 14.92
CA TYR A 209 10.32 -2.03 15.65
C TYR A 209 11.07 -2.91 14.64
N ASN A 210 12.37 -2.66 14.52
CA ASN A 210 13.26 -3.28 13.55
C ASN A 210 14.47 -3.85 14.29
N TYR A 211 14.36 -5.11 14.68
CA TYR A 211 15.48 -5.87 15.23
C TYR A 211 16.17 -6.64 14.10
N SER A 212 17.49 -6.54 14.04
CA SER A 212 18.32 -7.32 13.12
C SER A 212 19.64 -7.67 13.80
N ALA A 213 19.95 -8.95 13.85
CA ALA A 213 21.16 -9.46 14.47
C ALA A 213 21.75 -10.66 13.69
N PRO A 214 23.08 -10.81 13.67
CA PRO A 214 23.71 -11.98 13.06
C PRO A 214 23.28 -13.28 13.77
N ALA A 215 23.16 -14.37 13.00
CA ALA A 215 22.79 -15.67 13.54
C ALA A 215 23.89 -16.18 14.48
N LYS A 216 23.53 -16.49 15.73
CA LYS A 216 24.42 -17.23 16.62
C LYS A 216 24.11 -18.72 16.50
N ASN A 217 24.96 -19.43 15.78
CA ASN A 217 24.82 -20.86 15.55
C ASN A 217 25.49 -21.67 16.66
N TYR A 218 24.76 -22.60 17.25
CA TYR A 218 25.28 -23.55 18.23
C TYR A 218 25.52 -24.90 17.56
N GLN A 219 26.74 -25.44 17.69
CA GLN A 219 27.15 -26.72 17.11
C GLN A 219 27.48 -27.73 18.23
N PRO A 220 26.47 -28.41 18.81
CA PRO A 220 26.65 -29.23 20.02
C PRO A 220 27.57 -30.43 19.81
N PHE A 221 27.56 -31.05 18.63
CA PHE A 221 28.27 -32.31 18.37
C PHE A 221 29.63 -32.13 17.71
N SER A 222 30.02 -30.91 17.36
CA SER A 222 31.28 -30.59 16.67
C SER A 222 32.53 -31.10 17.41
N LYS A 223 32.49 -31.10 18.75
CA LYS A 223 33.60 -31.53 19.62
C LYS A 223 33.58 -33.03 19.94
N VAL A 224 32.42 -33.68 19.86
CA VAL A 224 32.22 -35.08 20.28
C VAL A 224 32.38 -36.05 19.11
N ILE A 225 31.87 -35.68 17.93
CA ILE A 225 31.87 -36.55 16.75
C ILE A 225 33.06 -36.18 15.86
N LYS A 226 34.11 -37.01 15.86
CA LYS A 226 35.30 -36.84 15.00
C LYS A 226 35.24 -37.63 13.68
N SER A 227 34.35 -38.62 13.57
CA SER A 227 34.23 -39.47 12.39
C SER A 227 33.66 -38.72 11.18
N ASN A 228 34.28 -38.90 10.01
CA ASN A 228 33.81 -38.35 8.74
C ASN A 228 32.49 -38.99 8.25
N MET A 229 32.14 -40.18 8.76
CA MET A 229 30.91 -40.88 8.38
C MET A 229 29.64 -40.26 8.99
N LEU A 230 29.81 -39.48 10.07
CA LEU A 230 28.73 -38.80 10.79
C LEU A 230 28.82 -37.27 10.61
N SER A 231 29.33 -36.81 9.46
CA SER A 231 29.48 -35.39 9.11
C SER A 231 28.17 -34.58 9.26
N ILE A 232 27.01 -35.18 8.93
CA ILE A 232 25.70 -34.55 9.12
C ILE A 232 25.43 -34.23 10.59
N LEU A 233 25.66 -35.20 11.48
CA LEU A 233 25.43 -35.01 12.92
C LEU A 233 26.47 -34.07 13.52
N LYS A 234 27.73 -34.17 13.06
CA LYS A 234 28.83 -33.28 13.48
C LYS A 234 28.55 -31.82 13.14
N ASP A 235 28.07 -31.56 11.93
CA ASP A 235 27.79 -30.22 11.41
C ASP A 235 26.38 -29.73 11.74
N PHE A 236 25.61 -30.52 12.50
CA PHE A 236 24.31 -30.10 12.98
C PHE A 236 24.47 -28.82 13.79
N ASN A 237 23.75 -27.80 13.35
CA ASN A 237 23.77 -26.48 13.93
C ASN A 237 22.35 -25.99 14.06
N PHE A 238 22.09 -25.21 15.11
CA PHE A 238 20.80 -24.56 15.30
C PHE A 238 20.99 -23.17 15.85
N SER A 239 20.06 -22.27 15.54
CA SER A 239 19.92 -20.96 16.15
C SER A 239 18.63 -20.90 16.95
N LEU A 240 18.71 -20.38 18.19
CA LEU A 240 17.56 -20.32 19.09
C LEU A 240 16.73 -19.04 18.96
N ARG A 241 17.27 -18.01 18.31
CA ARG A 241 16.65 -16.69 18.24
C ARG A 241 16.48 -16.28 16.78
N PRO A 242 15.38 -15.59 16.44
CA PRO A 242 15.24 -14.97 15.13
C PRO A 242 16.39 -14.03 14.81
N ASN A 243 16.71 -13.94 13.53
CA ASN A 243 17.72 -13.04 12.98
C ASN A 243 17.16 -11.63 12.82
N SER A 244 15.92 -11.54 12.34
CA SER A 244 15.23 -10.29 12.15
C SER A 244 13.81 -10.38 12.68
N ILE A 245 13.36 -9.29 13.32
CA ILE A 245 11.97 -9.09 13.73
C ILE A 245 11.60 -7.69 13.29
N LEU A 246 10.60 -7.62 12.41
CA LEU A 246 9.95 -6.44 11.93
C LEU A 246 8.55 -6.41 12.54
N PHE A 247 8.21 -5.31 13.19
CA PHE A 247 6.84 -4.99 13.56
C PHE A 247 6.60 -3.53 13.19
N ARG A 248 5.50 -3.25 12.48
CA ARG A 248 5.09 -1.88 12.15
C ARG A 248 3.60 -1.73 12.40
N LEU A 249 3.25 -0.66 13.12
CA LEU A 249 1.89 -0.23 13.38
C LEU A 249 1.71 1.15 12.78
N ASP A 250 0.92 1.24 11.72
CA ASP A 250 0.56 2.49 11.05
C ASP A 250 -0.89 2.84 11.39
N ALA A 251 -1.14 4.09 11.73
CA ALA A 251 -2.45 4.64 12.06
C ALA A 251 -2.72 5.86 11.16
N ASP A 252 -3.61 5.68 10.19
CA ASP A 252 -3.99 6.69 9.21
C ASP A 252 -5.43 7.12 9.44
N ARG A 253 -5.62 8.33 9.96
CA ARG A 253 -6.94 8.91 10.20
C ARG A 253 -7.18 10.09 9.27
N PHE A 254 -8.16 9.95 8.39
CA PHE A 254 -8.71 10.99 7.55
C PHE A 254 -10.07 11.43 8.08
N TYR A 255 -10.23 12.74 8.27
CA TYR A 255 -11.47 13.37 8.68
C TYR A 255 -11.77 14.53 7.75
N SER A 256 -12.92 14.51 7.10
CA SER A 256 -13.41 15.59 6.26
C SER A 256 -14.82 15.98 6.69
N GLU A 257 -15.06 17.27 6.83
CA GLU A 257 -16.39 17.85 6.95
C GLU A 257 -16.60 18.88 5.84
N ASN A 258 -17.75 18.82 5.18
CA ASN A 258 -18.09 19.70 4.09
C ASN A 258 -19.44 20.37 4.37
N ASN A 259 -19.42 21.69 4.54
CA ASN A 259 -20.60 22.51 4.70
C ASN A 259 -20.80 23.36 3.44
N LEU A 260 -21.94 23.16 2.78
CA LEU A 260 -22.33 23.98 1.64
C LEU A 260 -22.98 25.27 2.15
N ARG A 261 -22.76 26.36 1.43
CA ARG A 261 -23.35 27.64 1.77
C ARG A 261 -24.79 27.71 1.29
N ASN A 262 -25.68 28.23 2.13
CA ASN A 262 -26.98 28.69 1.68
C ASN A 262 -26.85 30.11 1.09
N ASN A 263 -26.93 30.22 -0.23
CA ASN A 263 -26.83 31.50 -0.94
C ASN A 263 -28.20 32.11 -1.28
N ASP A 264 -29.30 31.42 -0.99
CA ASP A 264 -30.66 31.89 -1.25
C ASP A 264 -31.33 32.35 0.07
N PRO A 265 -31.66 33.64 0.21
CA PRO A 265 -32.38 34.17 1.37
C PRO A 265 -33.75 33.52 1.62
N ASN A 266 -34.36 32.92 0.60
CA ASN A 266 -35.67 32.28 0.66
C ASN A 266 -35.60 30.76 0.87
N ASN A 267 -34.39 30.20 0.96
CA ASN A 267 -34.22 28.77 1.18
C ASN A 267 -34.23 28.44 2.68
N TYR A 268 -35.33 27.85 3.13
CA TYR A 268 -35.55 27.41 4.51
C TYR A 268 -35.10 25.96 4.77
N ILE A 269 -34.66 25.22 3.74
CA ILE A 269 -34.20 23.85 3.90
C ILE A 269 -32.77 23.89 4.47
N PRO A 270 -32.53 23.34 5.67
CA PRO A 270 -31.20 23.32 6.25
C PRO A 270 -30.30 22.40 5.41
N ILE A 271 -29.18 22.95 4.93
CA ILE A 271 -28.18 22.14 4.24
C ILE A 271 -27.33 21.45 5.31
N ASN A 272 -27.46 20.13 5.41
CA ASN A 272 -26.74 19.36 6.41
C ASN A 272 -25.26 19.24 6.04
N THR A 273 -24.38 19.36 7.04
CA THR A 273 -22.95 19.09 6.89
C THR A 273 -22.74 17.62 6.55
N THR A 274 -21.98 17.36 5.50
CA THR A 274 -21.58 16.00 5.11
C THR A 274 -20.23 15.66 5.73
N PHE A 275 -20.08 14.41 6.17
CA PHE A 275 -18.86 13.92 6.81
C PHE A 275 -18.29 12.75 6.01
N ASN A 276 -16.99 12.78 5.75
CA ASN A 276 -16.25 11.64 5.24
C ASN A 276 -15.12 11.33 6.22
N LYS A 277 -15.15 10.12 6.78
CA LYS A 277 -14.22 9.68 7.81
C LYS A 277 -13.65 8.35 7.43
N ASN A 278 -12.35 8.21 7.60
CA ASN A 278 -11.67 6.94 7.42
C ASN A 278 -10.56 6.83 8.45
N PHE A 279 -10.55 5.78 9.24
CA PHE A 279 -9.52 5.57 10.24
C PHE A 279 -8.99 4.14 10.10
N LEU A 280 -7.89 4.04 9.37
CA LEU A 280 -7.23 2.79 9.04
C LEU A 280 -6.09 2.53 10.01
N ILE A 281 -5.97 1.28 10.43
CA ILE A 281 -4.83 0.77 11.17
C ILE A 281 -4.20 -0.34 10.33
N THR A 282 -2.91 -0.24 10.04
CA THR A 282 -2.16 -1.29 9.34
C THR A 282 -1.12 -1.87 10.30
N ARG A 283 -1.10 -3.20 10.41
CA ARG A 283 -0.15 -3.93 11.25
C ARG A 283 0.66 -4.86 10.36
N VAL A 284 1.96 -4.67 10.34
CA VAL A 284 2.90 -5.50 9.56
C VAL A 284 3.82 -6.23 10.52
N TYR A 285 3.98 -7.52 10.30
CA TYR A 285 4.83 -8.42 11.04
C TYR A 285 5.79 -9.08 10.05
N GLY A 286 7.06 -9.20 10.43
CA GLY A 286 8.07 -9.93 9.68
C GLY A 286 9.01 -10.63 10.65
N ILE A 287 9.23 -11.92 10.47
CA ILE A 287 10.17 -12.71 11.27
C ILE A 287 11.05 -13.49 10.31
N GLY A 288 12.33 -13.17 10.30
CA GLY A 288 13.35 -13.94 9.60
C GLY A 288 14.13 -14.79 10.59
N TRP A 289 14.17 -16.09 10.37
CA TRP A 289 14.84 -17.04 11.25
C TRP A 289 15.65 -18.08 10.45
N LEU A 290 16.98 -18.00 10.59
CA LEU A 290 17.91 -19.01 10.14
C LEU A 290 17.99 -20.13 11.17
N LEU A 291 16.97 -21.00 11.22
CA LEU A 291 16.89 -22.12 12.17
C LEU A 291 18.17 -22.96 12.17
N THR A 292 18.70 -23.25 10.98
CA THR A 292 20.03 -23.87 10.78
C THR A 292 20.68 -23.23 9.53
N ASN A 293 21.94 -23.55 9.26
CA ASN A 293 22.62 -23.15 8.02
C ASN A 293 21.93 -23.69 6.77
N SER A 294 21.18 -24.79 6.89
CA SER A 294 20.43 -25.42 5.80
C SER A 294 18.94 -25.11 5.82
N LEU A 295 18.40 -24.56 6.91
CA LEU A 295 16.96 -24.32 7.09
C LEU A 295 16.71 -22.85 7.44
N LYS A 296 16.02 -22.15 6.55
CA LYS A 296 15.63 -20.75 6.72
C LYS A 296 14.11 -20.65 6.73
N MET A 297 13.56 -19.84 7.61
CA MET A 297 12.13 -19.55 7.69
C MET A 297 11.94 -18.04 7.65
N ASN A 298 11.05 -17.58 6.78
CA ASN A 298 10.54 -16.22 6.78
C ASN A 298 9.02 -16.27 6.99
N PHE A 299 8.53 -15.46 7.93
CA PHE A 299 7.11 -15.28 8.20
C PHE A 299 6.78 -13.80 8.05
N ASP A 300 5.90 -13.47 7.11
CA ASP A 300 5.47 -12.10 6.86
C ASP A 300 3.94 -12.03 6.94
N ALA A 301 3.40 -11.14 7.76
CA ALA A 301 1.96 -10.97 7.92
C ALA A 301 1.57 -9.48 7.86
N THR A 302 0.43 -9.20 7.24
CA THR A 302 -0.17 -7.87 7.18
C THR A 302 -1.63 -7.97 7.60
N ASN A 303 -2.05 -7.12 8.52
CA ASN A 303 -3.43 -6.99 8.96
C ASN A 303 -3.87 -5.54 8.74
N TYR A 304 -4.89 -5.37 7.90
CA TYR A 304 -5.62 -4.12 7.74
C TYR A 304 -6.87 -4.16 8.62
N SER A 305 -7.02 -3.13 9.45
CA SER A 305 -8.22 -2.93 10.25
C SER A 305 -8.74 -1.50 10.11
N ILE A 306 -10.03 -1.34 10.37
CA ILE A 306 -10.72 -0.06 10.39
C ILE A 306 -11.26 0.22 11.79
N ILE A 307 -11.07 1.45 12.26
CA ILE A 307 -11.68 1.96 13.49
C ILE A 307 -13.04 2.53 13.11
N ASP A 308 -14.11 1.85 13.52
CA ASP A 308 -15.47 2.31 13.27
C ASP A 308 -15.75 3.56 14.13
N GLU A 309 -15.82 4.73 13.49
CA GLU A 309 -16.14 6.01 14.16
C GLU A 309 -17.65 6.28 14.17
N PRO A 310 -18.22 6.82 15.26
CA PRO A 310 -19.64 7.18 15.30
C PRO A 310 -19.97 8.33 14.34
N GLU A 311 -21.24 8.42 13.95
CA GLU A 311 -21.73 9.42 12.99
C GLU A 311 -21.57 10.88 13.46
N GLY A 312 -21.37 11.81 12.53
CA GLY A 312 -21.29 13.26 12.80
C GLY A 312 -20.01 13.72 13.50
N ARG A 313 -20.00 14.92 14.10
CA ARG A 313 -18.83 15.44 14.85
C ARG A 313 -18.56 14.62 16.12
N ILE A 314 -17.29 14.42 16.47
CA ILE A 314 -16.87 13.61 17.63
C ILE A 314 -16.82 14.48 18.90
N ASN A 315 -17.95 14.53 19.61
CA ASN A 315 -18.13 15.27 20.86
C ASN A 315 -18.67 14.37 21.98
N GLY A 316 -18.33 14.68 23.24
CA GLY A 316 -18.83 13.96 24.42
C GLY A 316 -18.54 12.45 24.39
N LEU A 317 -19.57 11.65 24.68
CA LEU A 317 -19.54 10.17 24.73
C LEU A 317 -18.95 9.51 23.47
N LYS A 318 -19.04 10.17 22.30
CA LYS A 318 -18.47 9.66 21.04
C LYS A 318 -16.94 9.52 21.10
N ARG A 319 -16.26 10.30 21.96
CA ARG A 319 -14.82 10.19 22.18
C ARG A 319 -14.47 8.92 22.94
N ASP A 320 -15.31 8.50 23.88
CA ASP A 320 -15.07 7.29 24.67
C ASP A 320 -15.21 6.04 23.79
N THR A 321 -16.22 6.00 22.91
CA THR A 321 -16.37 4.94 21.90
C THR A 321 -15.16 4.89 20.96
N LEU A 322 -14.67 6.04 20.48
CA LEU A 322 -13.48 6.09 19.64
C LEU A 322 -12.26 5.53 20.37
N TRP A 323 -12.05 5.88 21.63
CA TRP A 323 -10.94 5.37 22.44
C TRP A 323 -11.03 3.88 22.70
N GLN A 324 -12.24 3.36 22.94
CA GLN A 324 -12.45 1.91 23.08
C GLN A 324 -12.11 1.18 21.78
N ASN A 325 -12.57 1.68 20.64
CA ASN A 325 -12.28 1.09 19.33
C ASN A 325 -10.78 1.20 18.97
N LEU A 326 -10.09 2.25 19.45
CA LEU A 326 -8.65 2.37 19.33
C LEU A 326 -7.88 1.35 20.17
N LYS A 327 -8.34 1.06 21.40
CA LYS A 327 -7.72 0.04 22.27
C LYS A 327 -7.82 -1.36 21.67
N THR A 328 -8.91 -1.66 20.96
CA THR A 328 -9.07 -2.96 20.27
C THR A 328 -8.38 -2.99 18.91
N LEU A 329 -7.73 -1.90 18.48
CA LEU A 329 -7.09 -1.74 17.17
C LEU A 329 -8.06 -1.91 15.99
N GLY A 330 -9.36 -1.73 16.23
CA GLY A 330 -10.41 -1.78 15.23
C GLY A 330 -10.77 -3.18 14.75
N ARG A 331 -11.71 -3.22 13.80
CA ARG A 331 -12.19 -4.44 13.18
C ARG A 331 -11.31 -4.79 11.97
N THR A 332 -10.78 -6.01 11.94
CA THR A 332 -9.98 -6.51 10.80
C THR A 332 -10.85 -6.54 9.54
N THR A 333 -10.34 -5.99 8.44
CA THR A 333 -10.99 -6.02 7.12
C THR A 333 -10.30 -6.98 6.17
N ASP A 334 -8.97 -7.04 6.25
CA ASP A 334 -8.15 -7.91 5.42
C ASP A 334 -6.94 -8.36 6.24
N TYR A 335 -6.65 -9.65 6.16
CA TYR A 335 -5.49 -10.24 6.79
C TYR A 335 -4.82 -11.18 5.80
N ASN A 336 -3.51 -11.03 5.65
CA ASN A 336 -2.70 -11.87 4.80
C ASN A 336 -1.42 -12.27 5.53
N HIS A 337 -1.00 -13.52 5.42
CA HIS A 337 0.38 -13.88 5.73
C HIS A 337 0.96 -14.86 4.75
N SER A 338 2.28 -14.83 4.68
CA SER A 338 3.10 -15.77 3.95
C SER A 338 4.13 -16.41 4.86
N VAL A 339 4.37 -17.70 4.66
CA VAL A 339 5.43 -18.45 5.32
C VAL A 339 6.27 -19.10 4.26
N ASN A 340 7.56 -18.82 4.26
CA ASN A 340 8.52 -19.37 3.32
C ASN A 340 9.60 -20.13 4.09
N ILE A 341 9.70 -21.43 3.84
CA ILE A 341 10.70 -22.31 4.43
C ILE A 341 11.61 -22.79 3.31
N ASP A 342 12.87 -22.40 3.37
CA ASP A 342 13.91 -22.86 2.46
C ASP A 342 14.77 -23.91 3.18
N TYR A 343 14.82 -25.12 2.62
CA TYR A 343 15.60 -26.24 3.14
C TYR A 343 16.54 -26.81 2.09
N THR A 344 17.84 -26.59 2.26
CA THR A 344 18.90 -27.25 1.48
C THR A 344 19.23 -28.56 2.15
N LEU A 345 18.84 -29.69 1.56
CA LEU A 345 19.09 -31.00 2.16
C LEU A 345 20.60 -31.26 2.19
N PRO A 346 21.21 -31.51 3.36
CA PRO A 346 22.65 -31.73 3.48
C PRO A 346 23.06 -33.15 3.04
N ILE A 347 22.42 -33.70 2.01
CA ILE A 347 22.73 -35.03 1.43
C ILE A 347 24.14 -35.04 0.86
N ASN A 348 24.60 -33.91 0.30
CA ASN A 348 25.96 -33.74 -0.19
C ASN A 348 27.06 -33.94 0.86
N LYS A 349 26.72 -33.93 2.16
CA LYS A 349 27.64 -34.22 3.25
C LYS A 349 27.83 -35.72 3.50
N LEU A 350 26.93 -36.57 3.00
CA LEU A 350 27.07 -38.02 3.12
C LEU A 350 28.21 -38.51 2.22
N PRO A 351 29.09 -39.40 2.72
CA PRO A 351 30.13 -40.02 1.90
C PRO A 351 29.52 -40.68 0.65
N GLY A 352 29.98 -40.25 -0.54
CA GLY A 352 29.53 -40.80 -1.82
C GLY A 352 28.33 -40.12 -2.48
N LEU A 353 27.72 -39.10 -1.84
CA LEU A 353 26.54 -38.37 -2.35
C LEU A 353 26.77 -36.85 -2.57
N ASP A 354 28.01 -36.39 -2.58
CA ASP A 354 28.40 -35.00 -2.89
C ASP A 354 28.08 -34.54 -4.33
N TRP A 355 27.68 -35.48 -5.19
CA TRP A 355 27.18 -35.22 -6.54
C TRP A 355 25.69 -34.86 -6.59
N ILE A 356 24.99 -34.91 -5.45
CA ILE A 356 23.57 -34.59 -5.34
C ILE A 356 23.42 -33.32 -4.52
N ASP A 357 22.80 -32.29 -5.09
CA ASP A 357 22.28 -31.13 -4.36
C ASP A 357 20.75 -31.12 -4.46
N VAL A 358 20.07 -30.87 -3.34
CA VAL A 358 18.60 -30.82 -3.33
C VAL A 358 18.17 -29.61 -2.52
N VAL A 359 17.59 -28.63 -3.23
CA VAL A 359 17.01 -27.44 -2.62
C VAL A 359 15.50 -27.57 -2.64
N THR A 360 14.90 -27.59 -1.46
CA THR A 360 13.44 -27.64 -1.29
C THR A 360 12.95 -26.32 -0.71
N ARG A 361 11.92 -25.75 -1.31
CA ARG A 361 11.21 -24.56 -0.83
C ARG A 361 9.76 -24.92 -0.58
N TYR A 362 9.27 -24.53 0.60
CA TYR A 362 7.87 -24.64 1.00
C TYR A 362 7.35 -23.23 1.27
N GLY A 363 6.50 -22.73 0.40
CA GLY A 363 5.84 -21.44 0.53
C GLY A 363 4.35 -21.62 0.79
N THR A 364 3.77 -20.84 1.70
CA THR A 364 2.32 -20.83 1.92
C THR A 364 1.81 -19.42 2.06
N ASN A 365 0.67 -19.14 1.47
CA ASN A 365 -0.03 -17.88 1.63
C ASN A 365 -1.43 -18.13 2.19
N PHE A 366 -1.87 -17.33 3.15
CA PHE A 366 -3.22 -17.36 3.67
C PHE A 366 -3.79 -15.96 3.67
N THR A 367 -4.98 -15.80 3.14
CA THR A 367 -5.72 -14.55 3.09
C THR A 367 -7.09 -14.75 3.72
N TRP A 368 -7.49 -13.82 4.57
CA TRP A 368 -8.85 -13.67 5.08
C TRP A 368 -9.33 -12.28 4.72
N GLN A 369 -10.53 -12.17 4.18
CA GLN A 369 -11.12 -10.91 3.80
C GLN A 369 -12.57 -10.84 4.30
N THR A 370 -12.92 -9.73 4.94
CA THR A 370 -14.26 -9.53 5.49
C THR A 370 -15.31 -9.31 4.40
N GLU A 371 -16.57 -9.59 4.71
CA GLU A 371 -17.68 -9.22 3.83
C GLU A 371 -17.84 -7.69 3.69
N PRO A 372 -18.45 -7.20 2.59
CA PRO A 372 -18.69 -5.77 2.43
C PRO A 372 -19.48 -5.17 3.61
N LEU A 373 -19.14 -3.94 4.01
CA LEU A 373 -19.79 -3.27 5.15
C LEU A 373 -21.32 -3.15 5.01
N ALA A 374 -21.81 -3.08 3.77
CA ALA A 374 -23.24 -2.99 3.48
C ALA A 374 -24.01 -4.27 3.87
N THR A 375 -23.40 -5.46 3.72
CA THR A 375 -24.02 -6.72 4.13
C THR A 375 -23.83 -6.94 5.63
N LEU A 376 -22.65 -6.61 6.17
CA LEU A 376 -22.37 -6.70 7.61
C LEU A 376 -23.33 -5.87 8.48
N ARG A 377 -23.83 -4.73 7.96
CA ARG A 377 -24.79 -3.86 8.67
C ARG A 377 -26.25 -4.30 8.52
N ASN A 378 -26.55 -5.23 7.62
CA ASN A 378 -27.91 -5.67 7.36
C ASN A 378 -28.22 -6.96 8.16
N PRO A 379 -29.18 -6.95 9.10
CA PRO A 379 -29.50 -8.15 9.87
C PRO A 379 -30.11 -9.29 9.06
N THR A 380 -30.60 -9.04 7.84
CA THR A 380 -31.24 -10.05 6.98
C THR A 380 -30.30 -10.69 5.97
N ILE A 381 -29.07 -10.16 5.80
CA ILE A 381 -28.10 -10.64 4.84
C ILE A 381 -26.82 -10.98 5.59
N ASN A 382 -26.26 -12.15 5.35
CA ASN A 382 -25.01 -12.57 5.96
C ASN A 382 -24.22 -13.36 4.92
N LEU A 383 -23.40 -12.69 4.12
CA LEU A 383 -22.65 -13.37 3.07
C LEU A 383 -21.46 -14.15 3.61
N GLY A 384 -21.02 -13.84 4.84
CA GLY A 384 -19.81 -14.37 5.45
C GLY A 384 -18.53 -13.83 4.80
N ASN A 385 -17.43 -13.97 5.53
CA ASN A 385 -16.10 -13.58 5.07
C ASN A 385 -15.58 -14.60 4.03
N THR A 386 -14.43 -14.34 3.44
CA THR A 386 -13.78 -15.29 2.52
C THR A 386 -12.40 -15.64 3.02
N ILE A 387 -12.01 -16.90 2.87
CA ILE A 387 -10.63 -17.34 3.13
C ILE A 387 -10.02 -17.97 1.89
N GLN A 388 -8.76 -17.69 1.69
CA GLN A 388 -7.95 -18.28 0.64
C GLN A 388 -6.70 -18.87 1.25
N ASN A 389 -6.32 -20.05 0.77
CA ASN A 389 -5.04 -20.64 1.07
C ASN A 389 -4.32 -20.99 -0.23
N SER A 390 -3.01 -20.78 -0.28
CA SER A 390 -2.15 -21.26 -1.35
C SER A 390 -0.91 -21.91 -0.75
N ARG A 391 -0.45 -22.98 -1.40
CA ARG A 391 0.79 -23.69 -1.06
C ARG A 391 1.62 -23.88 -2.32
N VAL A 392 2.90 -23.56 -2.22
CA VAL A 392 3.91 -23.81 -3.24
C VAL A 392 4.95 -24.76 -2.65
N ILE A 393 5.14 -25.91 -3.27
CA ILE A 393 6.24 -26.83 -2.96
C ILE A 393 7.14 -26.84 -4.18
N GLN A 394 8.37 -26.41 -4.01
CA GLN A 394 9.39 -26.45 -5.05
C GLN A 394 10.52 -27.37 -4.61
N ILE A 395 10.90 -28.32 -5.45
CA ILE A 395 12.00 -29.24 -5.23
C ILE A 395 12.91 -29.14 -6.44
N ASN A 396 14.16 -28.74 -6.22
CA ASN A 396 15.17 -28.58 -7.26
C ASN A 396 16.37 -29.52 -7.00
N PRO A 397 16.30 -30.79 -7.46
CA PRO A 397 17.45 -31.68 -7.47
C PRO A 397 18.44 -31.31 -8.59
N ASP A 398 19.71 -31.17 -8.26
CA ASP A 398 20.82 -31.04 -9.20
C ASP A 398 21.77 -32.23 -9.04
N LEU A 399 21.89 -33.03 -10.10
CA LEU A 399 22.73 -34.22 -10.14
C LEU A 399 23.98 -33.92 -10.97
N ARG A 400 25.14 -33.77 -10.32
CA ARG A 400 26.43 -33.47 -10.95
C ARG A 400 27.24 -34.75 -11.17
N PHE A 401 26.89 -35.50 -12.21
CA PHE A 401 27.58 -36.75 -12.54
C PHE A 401 29.10 -36.59 -12.75
N SER A 402 29.56 -35.42 -13.20
CA SER A 402 30.99 -35.11 -13.29
C SER A 402 31.75 -35.32 -11.97
N SER A 403 31.17 -34.95 -10.82
CA SER A 403 31.79 -35.18 -9.51
C SER A 403 31.69 -36.65 -9.09
N LEU A 404 30.58 -37.34 -9.39
CA LEU A 404 30.42 -38.78 -9.16
C LEU A 404 31.50 -39.59 -9.89
N TYR A 405 31.67 -39.34 -11.19
CA TYR A 405 32.61 -40.06 -12.04
C TYR A 405 34.06 -39.83 -11.60
N SER A 406 34.39 -38.63 -11.13
CA SER A 406 35.74 -38.29 -10.65
C SER A 406 36.19 -39.09 -9.41
N LYS A 407 35.26 -39.68 -8.66
CA LYS A 407 35.57 -40.54 -7.50
C LYS A 407 36.15 -41.88 -7.89
N PHE A 408 35.74 -42.40 -9.04
CA PHE A 408 36.23 -43.68 -9.52
C PHE A 408 37.62 -43.49 -10.12
N GLY A 409 38.65 -43.97 -9.40
CA GLY A 409 40.06 -43.78 -9.78
C GLY A 409 40.44 -44.34 -11.16
N PHE A 410 39.63 -45.24 -11.75
CA PHE A 410 39.81 -45.70 -13.13
C PHE A 410 39.36 -44.64 -14.15
N ILE A 411 38.24 -43.95 -13.89
CA ILE A 411 37.70 -42.86 -14.74
C ILE A 411 38.61 -41.63 -14.66
N ARG A 412 39.08 -41.30 -13.45
CA ARG A 412 40.04 -40.19 -13.25
C ARG A 412 41.35 -40.43 -14.03
N ARG A 413 41.83 -41.68 -14.05
CA ARG A 413 43.06 -42.07 -14.77
C ARG A 413 42.86 -42.11 -16.29
N SER A 414 41.68 -42.48 -16.80
CA SER A 414 41.41 -42.49 -18.24
C SER A 414 41.18 -41.09 -18.82
N ASN A 415 40.69 -40.14 -18.03
CA ASN A 415 40.50 -38.74 -18.43
C ASN A 415 41.78 -37.89 -18.37
N ALA A 416 42.87 -38.41 -17.79
CA ALA A 416 44.18 -37.76 -17.80
C ALA A 416 44.84 -37.83 -19.20
N PRO A 417 45.56 -36.78 -19.64
CA PRO A 417 46.17 -36.71 -20.98
C PRO A 417 47.18 -37.85 -21.28
N ASP A 418 47.85 -38.41 -20.25
CA ASP A 418 48.90 -39.45 -20.37
C ASP A 418 48.41 -40.91 -20.22
N SER A 419 47.12 -41.19 -20.39
CA SER A 419 46.57 -42.51 -20.06
C SER A 419 46.90 -43.60 -21.11
N LYS A 420 47.56 -44.70 -20.68
CA LYS A 420 47.85 -45.92 -21.49
C LYS A 420 46.65 -46.86 -21.69
N ALA A 421 45.42 -46.34 -21.74
CA ALA A 421 44.21 -47.13 -21.99
C ALA A 421 43.98 -47.28 -23.51
N SER A 422 43.51 -48.45 -23.96
CA SER A 422 43.21 -48.68 -25.39
C SER A 422 42.16 -47.69 -25.91
N GLY A 423 42.24 -47.31 -27.20
CA GLY A 423 41.35 -46.31 -27.79
C GLY A 423 39.86 -46.65 -27.65
N PHE A 424 39.52 -47.94 -27.75
CA PHE A 424 38.16 -48.44 -27.52
C PHE A 424 37.71 -48.30 -26.06
N ALA A 425 38.58 -48.61 -25.09
CA ALA A 425 38.27 -48.44 -23.68
C ALA A 425 38.06 -46.96 -23.31
N LYS A 426 38.85 -46.04 -23.86
CA LYS A 426 38.65 -44.60 -23.66
C LYS A 426 37.33 -44.11 -24.26
N ALA A 427 36.94 -44.62 -25.44
CA ALA A 427 35.67 -44.27 -26.08
C ALA A 427 34.46 -44.74 -25.26
N MET A 428 34.50 -45.98 -24.75
CA MET A 428 33.42 -46.51 -23.90
C MET A 428 33.33 -45.80 -22.55
N ILE A 429 34.46 -45.45 -21.92
CA ILE A 429 34.44 -44.67 -20.68
C ILE A 429 33.85 -43.28 -20.92
N LYS A 430 34.21 -42.61 -22.02
CA LYS A 430 33.63 -41.30 -22.37
C LYS A 430 32.13 -41.37 -22.67
N LEU A 431 31.66 -42.44 -23.32
CA LEU A 431 30.24 -42.68 -23.53
C LEU A 431 29.50 -42.89 -22.19
N LEU A 432 30.08 -43.66 -21.27
CA LEU A 432 29.52 -43.89 -19.94
C LEU A 432 29.54 -42.63 -19.07
N THR A 433 30.53 -41.75 -19.24
CA THR A 433 30.62 -40.46 -18.53
C THR A 433 30.09 -39.28 -19.34
N SER A 434 29.31 -39.55 -20.38
CA SER A 434 28.83 -38.51 -21.29
C SER A 434 27.87 -37.55 -20.61
N VAL A 435 27.03 -38.03 -19.70
CA VAL A 435 26.08 -37.20 -18.94
C VAL A 435 26.85 -36.39 -17.90
N GLN A 436 26.90 -35.06 -18.05
CA GLN A 436 27.64 -34.19 -17.13
C GLN A 436 26.79 -33.80 -15.92
N SER A 437 25.56 -33.38 -16.17
CA SER A 437 24.64 -32.94 -15.13
C SER A 437 23.18 -33.12 -15.55
N ILE A 438 22.32 -33.39 -14.57
CA ILE A 438 20.86 -33.37 -14.74
C ILE A 438 20.29 -32.46 -13.65
N GLY A 439 19.72 -31.34 -14.06
CA GLY A 439 18.94 -30.46 -13.20
C GLY A 439 17.45 -30.76 -13.37
N MET A 440 16.75 -30.95 -12.26
CA MET A 440 15.29 -31.07 -12.23
C MET A 440 14.74 -29.91 -11.40
N ALA A 441 13.61 -29.35 -11.82
CA ALA A 441 12.85 -28.40 -11.03
C ALA A 441 11.38 -28.79 -11.09
N TYR A 442 10.85 -29.25 -9.95
CA TYR A 442 9.45 -29.59 -9.77
C TYR A 442 8.80 -28.53 -8.88
N THR A 443 7.74 -27.91 -9.36
CA THR A 443 6.94 -26.94 -8.61
C THR A 443 5.48 -27.38 -8.61
N GLU A 444 4.93 -27.61 -7.42
CA GLU A 444 3.51 -27.86 -7.20
C GLU A 444 2.91 -26.63 -6.51
N THR A 445 1.97 -25.96 -7.16
CA THR A 445 1.17 -24.89 -6.57
C THR A 445 -0.26 -25.36 -6.40
N ARG A 446 -0.75 -25.37 -5.17
CA ARG A 446 -2.15 -25.65 -4.84
C ARG A 446 -2.81 -24.41 -4.25
N GLY A 447 -4.12 -24.28 -4.45
CA GLY A 447 -4.89 -23.19 -3.88
C GLY A 447 -6.31 -23.62 -3.54
N ILE A 448 -6.83 -23.14 -2.42
CA ILE A 448 -8.23 -23.29 -2.02
C ILE A 448 -8.81 -21.90 -1.76
N PHE A 449 -9.98 -21.63 -2.31
CA PHE A 449 -10.81 -20.48 -1.98
C PHE A 449 -12.13 -20.97 -1.40
N LEU A 450 -12.41 -20.57 -0.16
CA LEU A 450 -13.63 -20.91 0.57
C LEU A 450 -14.40 -19.62 0.89
N PRO A 451 -15.52 -19.36 0.20
CA PRO A 451 -16.38 -18.24 0.51
C PRO A 451 -17.39 -18.58 1.61
N GLY A 452 -18.01 -17.56 2.20
CA GLY A 452 -19.06 -17.74 3.21
C GLY A 452 -18.56 -18.09 4.61
N TYR A 453 -17.29 -17.84 4.91
CA TYR A 453 -16.64 -18.14 6.17
C TYR A 453 -17.05 -17.14 7.28
N MET A 454 -17.77 -17.61 8.30
CA MET A 454 -18.29 -16.79 9.40
C MET A 454 -17.23 -16.31 10.42
N PRO A 455 -16.25 -17.14 10.82
CA PRO A 455 -15.30 -16.74 11.85
C PRO A 455 -14.46 -15.51 11.48
N THR A 456 -14.07 -14.79 12.52
CA THR A 456 -13.16 -13.64 12.39
C THR A 456 -11.70 -14.07 12.47
N THR A 457 -10.78 -13.22 12.06
CA THR A 457 -9.35 -13.50 12.15
C THR A 457 -8.63 -12.53 13.08
N ASN A 458 -7.68 -13.04 13.84
CA ASN A 458 -6.87 -12.26 14.77
C ASN A 458 -5.38 -12.54 14.54
N TYR A 459 -4.66 -13.07 15.54
CA TYR A 459 -3.24 -13.36 15.43
C TYR A 459 -2.99 -14.61 14.58
N PHE A 460 -1.97 -14.55 13.71
CA PHE A 460 -1.54 -15.66 12.85
C PHE A 460 -2.64 -16.25 11.96
N GLY A 461 -3.69 -15.48 11.65
CA GLY A 461 -4.79 -15.94 10.79
C GLY A 461 -5.83 -16.80 11.48
N LEU A 462 -5.74 -16.97 12.80
CA LEU A 462 -6.65 -17.80 13.59
C LEU A 462 -7.66 -16.96 14.37
N GLU A 463 -8.84 -17.55 14.59
CA GLU A 463 -9.81 -17.05 15.55
C GLU A 463 -9.46 -17.52 16.98
N ASN A 464 -9.51 -16.62 17.97
CA ASN A 464 -9.15 -16.93 19.36
C ASN A 464 -10.08 -17.95 20.04
N ALA A 465 -11.37 -17.98 19.68
CA ALA A 465 -12.37 -18.80 20.38
C ALA A 465 -12.43 -20.24 19.84
N THR A 466 -12.37 -20.41 18.52
CA THR A 466 -12.58 -21.69 17.86
C THR A 466 -11.29 -22.28 17.26
N GLY A 467 -10.23 -21.47 17.12
CA GLY A 467 -9.03 -21.85 16.37
C GLY A 467 -9.29 -22.04 14.88
N ALA A 468 -10.42 -21.57 14.35
CA ALA A 468 -10.77 -21.66 12.94
C ALA A 468 -9.81 -20.81 12.07
N PRO A 469 -9.53 -21.20 10.81
CA PRO A 469 -9.92 -22.46 10.14
C PRO A 469 -9.01 -23.65 10.52
N GLY A 470 -8.03 -23.43 11.41
CA GLY A 470 -7.05 -24.39 11.89
C GLY A 470 -5.66 -24.13 11.32
N LEU A 471 -4.62 -24.39 12.13
CA LEU A 471 -3.22 -24.20 11.77
C LEU A 471 -2.84 -24.87 10.46
N GLY A 472 -3.38 -26.07 10.19
CA GLY A 472 -3.14 -26.78 8.94
C GLY A 472 -3.58 -25.95 7.74
N PHE A 473 -4.82 -25.47 7.71
CA PHE A 473 -5.33 -24.67 6.59
C PHE A 473 -4.56 -23.35 6.46
N VAL A 474 -4.27 -22.71 7.59
CA VAL A 474 -3.50 -21.47 7.65
C VAL A 474 -2.06 -21.62 7.11
N PHE A 475 -1.44 -22.78 7.30
CA PHE A 475 -0.09 -23.11 6.80
C PHE A 475 -0.11 -24.02 5.58
N GLY A 476 -1.12 -23.92 4.71
CA GLY A 476 -1.03 -24.54 3.38
C GLY A 476 -1.65 -25.93 3.24
N SER A 477 -2.32 -26.47 4.25
CA SER A 477 -3.00 -27.78 4.14
C SER A 477 -4.09 -27.72 3.09
N GLN A 478 -4.01 -28.63 2.12
CA GLN A 478 -4.95 -28.76 1.01
C GLN A 478 -6.00 -29.86 1.25
N SER A 479 -6.14 -30.30 2.50
CA SER A 479 -7.22 -31.19 2.92
C SER A 479 -8.57 -30.51 2.75
N ASP A 480 -9.60 -31.24 2.30
CA ASP A 480 -10.94 -30.69 2.13
C ASP A 480 -11.47 -30.09 3.44
N SER A 481 -11.48 -28.75 3.51
CA SER A 481 -11.89 -28.00 4.69
C SER A 481 -13.41 -27.79 4.77
N ARG A 482 -14.14 -28.12 3.70
CA ARG A 482 -15.60 -27.87 3.61
C ARG A 482 -16.37 -28.65 4.65
N PHE A 483 -16.10 -29.95 4.78
CA PHE A 483 -16.78 -30.80 5.77
C PHE A 483 -16.48 -30.36 7.21
N ARG A 484 -15.24 -29.96 7.51
CA ARG A 484 -14.85 -29.44 8.82
C ARG A 484 -15.55 -28.11 9.10
N ALA A 485 -15.59 -27.21 8.13
CA ALA A 485 -16.26 -25.93 8.24
C ALA A 485 -17.77 -26.10 8.46
N LEU A 486 -18.39 -27.08 7.80
CA LEU A 486 -19.79 -27.43 8.00
C LEU A 486 -20.07 -27.98 9.42
N GLN A 487 -19.27 -28.96 9.87
CA GLN A 487 -19.43 -29.58 11.19
C GLN A 487 -19.31 -28.56 12.34
N ASN A 488 -18.42 -27.58 12.19
CA ASN A 488 -18.18 -26.55 13.19
C ASN A 488 -19.06 -25.30 13.01
N GLY A 489 -19.96 -25.28 12.02
CA GLY A 489 -20.86 -24.14 11.78
C GLY A 489 -20.13 -22.86 11.32
N TRP A 490 -19.00 -22.99 10.63
CA TRP A 490 -18.18 -21.87 10.15
C TRP A 490 -18.65 -21.28 8.82
N LEU A 491 -19.73 -21.79 8.24
CA LEU A 491 -20.23 -21.35 6.94
C LEU A 491 -21.58 -20.64 7.07
N THR A 492 -21.78 -19.61 6.28
CA THR A 492 -23.07 -18.95 6.15
C THR A 492 -24.13 -19.90 5.58
N ARG A 493 -25.38 -19.63 5.95
CA ARG A 493 -26.59 -20.31 5.43
C ARG A 493 -27.41 -19.41 4.52
N ASP A 494 -26.86 -18.25 4.13
CA ASP A 494 -27.55 -17.29 3.30
C ASP A 494 -27.65 -17.80 1.86
N THR A 495 -28.88 -17.84 1.34
CA THR A 495 -29.17 -18.29 -0.02
C THR A 495 -28.69 -17.30 -1.09
N LEU A 496 -28.41 -16.06 -0.70
CA LEU A 496 -27.86 -15.01 -1.57
C LEU A 496 -26.36 -15.16 -1.82
N GLN A 497 -25.68 -16.06 -1.09
CA GLN A 497 -24.30 -16.39 -1.37
C GLN A 497 -24.19 -17.02 -2.77
N ASN A 498 -23.39 -16.41 -3.64
CA ASN A 498 -23.18 -16.85 -5.03
C ASN A 498 -21.72 -17.11 -5.41
N GLN A 499 -20.75 -16.88 -4.53
CA GLN A 499 -19.35 -17.13 -4.83
C GLN A 499 -19.07 -18.63 -4.76
N LEU A 500 -18.30 -19.14 -5.73
CA LEU A 500 -17.99 -20.56 -5.85
C LEU A 500 -16.81 -20.94 -4.94
N TYR A 501 -16.84 -22.16 -4.41
CA TYR A 501 -15.65 -22.81 -3.87
C TYR A 501 -14.72 -23.17 -5.03
N ILE A 502 -13.43 -22.83 -4.91
CA ILE A 502 -12.44 -23.09 -5.95
C ILE A 502 -11.25 -23.86 -5.37
N ASN A 503 -10.79 -24.87 -6.09
CA ASN A 503 -9.56 -25.61 -5.83
C ASN A 503 -8.70 -25.63 -7.10
N THR A 504 -7.45 -25.18 -7.00
CA THR A 504 -6.51 -25.15 -8.12
C THR A 504 -5.29 -26.02 -7.83
N LEU A 505 -4.78 -26.68 -8.87
CA LEU A 505 -3.52 -27.43 -8.87
C LEU A 505 -2.76 -27.09 -10.14
N LEU A 506 -1.58 -26.50 -9.99
CA LEU A 506 -0.63 -26.27 -11.05
C LEU A 506 0.63 -27.09 -10.74
N GLU A 507 0.97 -28.02 -11.62
CA GLU A 507 2.23 -28.76 -11.57
C GLU A 507 3.11 -28.33 -12.74
N ASP A 508 4.35 -27.99 -12.44
CA ASP A 508 5.39 -27.71 -13.43
C ASP A 508 6.62 -28.55 -13.12
N LEU A 509 7.00 -29.41 -14.08
CA LEU A 509 8.22 -30.19 -14.05
C LEU A 509 9.09 -29.75 -15.22
N SER A 510 10.28 -29.26 -14.93
CA SER A 510 11.30 -29.00 -15.93
C SER A 510 12.53 -29.86 -15.65
N VAL A 511 13.11 -30.44 -16.70
CA VAL A 511 14.31 -31.26 -16.64
C VAL A 511 15.28 -30.75 -17.68
N THR A 512 16.49 -30.45 -17.25
CA THR A 512 17.59 -30.03 -18.11
C THR A 512 18.75 -31.00 -17.95
N GLY A 513 19.13 -31.69 -19.02
CA GLY A 513 20.28 -32.59 -19.05
C GLY A 513 21.38 -32.01 -19.94
N ILE A 514 22.63 -32.05 -19.48
CA ILE A 514 23.80 -31.70 -20.28
C ILE A 514 24.62 -32.97 -20.48
N MET A 515 24.90 -33.31 -21.74
CA MET A 515 25.79 -34.42 -22.08
C MET A 515 26.85 -34.01 -23.10
N GLU A 516 28.04 -34.58 -22.97
CA GLU A 516 29.19 -34.41 -23.86
C GLU A 516 29.71 -35.80 -24.26
N PRO A 517 29.09 -36.46 -25.26
CA PRO A 517 29.46 -37.82 -25.66
C PRO A 517 30.82 -37.88 -26.37
N VAL A 518 31.18 -36.85 -27.14
CA VAL A 518 32.51 -36.67 -27.74
C VAL A 518 33.03 -35.27 -27.45
N ARG A 519 34.36 -35.13 -27.43
CA ARG A 519 35.02 -33.85 -27.19
C ARG A 519 34.53 -32.82 -28.22
N ASP A 520 34.23 -31.62 -27.75
CA ASP A 520 33.71 -30.49 -28.54
C ASP A 520 32.24 -30.65 -29.03
N LEU A 521 31.52 -31.70 -28.62
CA LEU A 521 30.06 -31.86 -28.85
C LEU A 521 29.29 -31.81 -27.52
N ARG A 522 28.72 -30.66 -27.19
CA ARG A 522 27.79 -30.50 -26.05
C ARG A 522 26.34 -30.57 -26.52
N ILE A 523 25.56 -31.46 -25.94
CA ILE A 523 24.12 -31.60 -26.18
C ILE A 523 23.38 -31.21 -24.90
N SER A 524 22.48 -30.22 -25.01
CA SER A 524 21.55 -29.83 -23.96
C SER A 524 20.16 -30.36 -24.27
N LEU A 525 19.64 -31.23 -23.41
CA LEU A 525 18.29 -31.76 -23.49
C LEU A 525 17.39 -30.99 -22.53
N PHE A 526 16.23 -30.58 -23.01
CA PHE A 526 15.21 -29.90 -22.21
C PHE A 526 13.89 -30.66 -22.34
N ALA A 527 13.26 -30.93 -21.21
CA ALA A 527 11.91 -31.49 -21.15
C ALA A 527 11.08 -30.69 -20.15
N ASN A 528 9.84 -30.38 -20.51
CA ASN A 528 8.90 -29.74 -19.62
C ASN A 528 7.55 -30.47 -19.60
N ARG A 529 6.90 -30.50 -18.45
CA ARG A 529 5.53 -30.98 -18.27
C ARG A 529 4.79 -30.00 -17.38
N ARG A 530 3.77 -29.35 -17.93
CA ARG A 530 2.88 -28.46 -17.17
C ARG A 530 1.46 -29.02 -17.15
N GLN A 531 0.87 -29.13 -15.97
CA GLN A 531 -0.53 -29.53 -15.79
C GLN A 531 -1.24 -28.48 -14.95
N ASN A 532 -2.45 -28.11 -15.34
CA ASN A 532 -3.28 -27.15 -14.62
C ASN A 532 -4.69 -27.72 -14.47
N PHE A 533 -5.12 -27.89 -13.23
CA PHE A 533 -6.46 -28.31 -12.87
C PHE A 533 -7.13 -27.21 -12.07
N ASN A 534 -8.35 -26.84 -12.48
CA ASN A 534 -9.18 -25.89 -11.77
C ASN A 534 -10.55 -26.53 -11.55
N PHE A 535 -10.91 -26.74 -10.29
CA PHE A 535 -12.19 -27.26 -9.88
C PHE A 535 -12.97 -26.15 -9.19
N SER A 536 -14.14 -25.81 -9.72
CA SER A 536 -15.06 -24.86 -9.11
C SER A 536 -16.42 -25.52 -8.88
N THR A 537 -17.00 -25.34 -7.70
CA THR A 537 -18.34 -25.81 -7.40
C THR A 537 -19.11 -24.77 -6.60
N ASN A 538 -20.43 -24.74 -6.81
CA ASN A 538 -21.30 -24.06 -5.87
C ASN A 538 -21.34 -24.89 -4.57
N PHE A 539 -21.26 -24.24 -3.41
CA PHE A 539 -21.28 -24.89 -2.11
C PHE A 539 -22.20 -24.10 -1.18
N ARG A 540 -23.46 -24.53 -1.08
CA ARG A 540 -24.55 -23.90 -0.31
C ARG A 540 -25.08 -24.89 0.73
N TYR A 541 -25.51 -24.37 1.88
CA TYR A 541 -26.14 -25.13 2.97
C TYR A 541 -27.35 -24.40 3.53
#